data_AF-A0A8T6VDG0-F1
#
_entry.id   AF-A0A8T6VDG0-F1
#
_cell.length_a   1.000
_cell.length_b   1.000
_cell.length_c   1.000
_cell.angle_alpha   90.00
_cell.angle_beta   90.00
_cell.angle_gamma   90.00
#
_symmetry.space_group_name_H-M   'P 1'
#
loop_
_entity.id
_entity.type
_entity.pdbx_description
1 polymer ?
#
loop_
_entity_poly.entity_id
_entity_poly.type
_entity_poly.pdbx_seq_one_letter_code
_entity_poly.pdbx_strand_id
1 'polypeptide(L)' 'GLFTVVNELFETETAVYADILLPGTTVYEREGSITNTGRWVQWRWKAVDSPGECRSELWFLVELFKRIRNGGFKMP' A
#
# COMPACT_ATOMS: atom_id res chain seq x y z
N GLY A 1 20.64 -1.93 12.22
CA GLY A 1 19.74 -2.68 11.33
C GLY A 1 18.96 -1.70 10.48
N LEU A 2 18.38 -2.18 9.37
CA LEU A 2 17.44 -1.40 8.57
C LEU A 2 16.07 -1.48 9.25
N PHE A 3 15.41 -0.33 9.45
CA PHE A 3 14.02 -0.30 9.88
C PHE A 3 13.11 -0.52 8.67
N THR A 4 12.21 -1.50 8.75
CA THR A 4 11.38 -1.95 7.63
C THR A 4 9.90 -1.97 7.99
N VAL A 5 9.09 -1.47 7.06
CA VAL A 5 7.63 -1.48 7.15
C VAL A 5 7.09 -2.21 5.93
N VAL A 6 6.25 -3.22 6.14
CA VAL A 6 5.68 -4.04 5.08
C VAL A 6 4.17 -3.85 5.05
N ASN A 7 3.60 -3.59 3.87
CA ASN A 7 2.16 -3.59 3.65
C ASN A 7 1.79 -4.87 2.92
N GLU A 8 0.91 -5.69 3.50
CA GLU A 8 0.65 -7.03 2.99
C GLU A 8 -0.78 -7.48 3.25
N LEU A 9 -1.29 -8.38 2.39
CA LEU A 9 -2.62 -8.96 2.54
C LEU A 9 -2.70 -10.02 3.65
N PHE A 10 -1.65 -10.82 3.83
CA PHE A 10 -1.52 -11.89 4.82
C PHE A 10 -0.05 -12.10 5.17
N GLU A 11 0.30 -12.79 6.25
CA GLU A 11 1.71 -12.97 6.63
C GLU A 11 2.50 -13.77 5.57
N THR A 12 3.40 -13.09 4.86
CA THR A 12 4.33 -13.67 3.87
C THR A 12 5.72 -13.88 4.48
N GLU A 13 6.60 -14.59 3.78
CA GLU A 13 8.00 -14.78 4.23
C GLU A 13 8.73 -13.45 4.47
N THR A 14 8.39 -12.40 3.71
CA THR A 14 8.94 -11.05 3.89
C THR A 14 8.40 -10.38 5.15
N ALA A 15 7.13 -10.63 5.50
CA ALA A 15 6.50 -10.03 6.67
C ALA A 15 7.20 -10.42 7.99
N VAL A 16 7.83 -11.60 8.04
CA VAL A 16 8.60 -12.10 9.19
C VAL A 16 9.76 -11.19 9.55
N TYR A 17 10.32 -10.46 8.58
CA TYR A 17 11.45 -9.55 8.79
C TYR A 17 11.04 -8.11 9.09
N ALA A 18 9.73 -7.80 9.09
CA ALA A 18 9.23 -6.43 9.24
C ALA A 18 9.24 -5.98 10.71
N ASP A 19 9.66 -4.74 10.96
CA ASP A 19 9.47 -4.11 12.27
C ASP A 19 8.00 -3.70 12.48
N ILE A 20 7.32 -3.33 11.39
CA ILE A 20 5.88 -3.01 11.38
C ILE A 20 5.22 -3.68 10.18
N LEU A 21 4.12 -4.39 10.44
CA LEU A 21 3.23 -4.95 9.43
C LEU A 21 1.94 -4.11 9.35
N LEU A 22 1.63 -3.63 8.14
CA LEU A 22 0.43 -2.84 7.85
C LEU A 22 -0.59 -3.68 7.08
N PRO A 23 -1.89 -3.61 7.42
CA PRO A 23 -2.93 -4.36 6.74
C PRO A 23 -3.19 -3.79 5.33
N GLY A 24 -2.84 -4.57 4.31
CA GLY A 24 -3.01 -4.23 2.90
C GLY A 24 -4.37 -4.61 2.32
N THR A 25 -4.58 -4.23 1.06
CA THR A 25 -5.81 -4.55 0.31
C THR A 25 -5.52 -5.40 -0.92
N THR A 26 -6.44 -6.28 -1.27
CA THR A 26 -6.40 -7.01 -2.55
C THR A 26 -6.62 -6.07 -3.74
N VAL A 27 -6.38 -6.57 -4.95
CA VAL A 27 -6.72 -5.85 -6.19
C VAL A 27 -8.22 -5.67 -6.41
N TYR A 28 -9.08 -6.35 -5.65
CA TYR A 28 -10.53 -6.25 -5.75
C TYR A 28 -11.13 -5.25 -4.75
N GLU A 29 -10.33 -4.83 -3.77
CA GLU A 29 -10.73 -3.94 -2.68
C GLU A 29 -10.34 -2.47 -2.92
N ARG A 30 -9.59 -2.21 -4.00
CA ARG A 30 -9.12 -0.89 -4.40
C ARG A 30 -9.34 -0.68 -5.89
N GLU A 31 -9.45 0.59 -6.28
CA GLU A 31 -9.48 1.01 -7.67
C GLU A 31 -8.12 1.53 -8.12
N GLY A 32 -7.85 1.42 -9.43
CA GLY A 32 -6.61 1.93 -10.01
C GLY A 32 -6.26 1.28 -11.35
N SER A 33 -5.09 1.65 -11.86
CA SER A 33 -4.56 1.09 -13.10
C SER A 33 -3.66 -0.12 -12.87
N ILE A 34 -3.70 -1.07 -13.81
CA ILE A 34 -2.75 -2.18 -13.88
C ILE A 34 -2.18 -2.28 -15.29
N THR A 35 -0.88 -2.56 -15.38
CA THR A 35 -0.21 -2.89 -16.64
C THR A 35 0.08 -4.38 -16.66
N ASN A 36 -0.39 -5.10 -17.67
CA ASN A 36 -0.14 -6.54 -17.81
C ASN A 36 1.02 -6.84 -18.77
N THR A 37 1.39 -8.12 -18.90
CA THR A 37 2.44 -8.59 -19.82
C THR A 37 2.16 -8.27 -21.29
N GLY A 38 0.89 -8.09 -21.65
CA GLY A 38 0.44 -7.59 -22.96
C GLY A 38 0.73 -6.10 -23.20
N ARG A 39 1.34 -5.40 -22.23
CA ARG A 39 1.65 -3.96 -22.26
C ARG A 39 0.41 -3.08 -22.35
N TRP A 40 -0.73 -3.57 -21.87
CA TRP A 40 -1.97 -2.80 -21.82
C TRP A 40 -2.19 -2.24 -20.43
N VAL A 41 -2.49 -0.96 -20.38
CA VAL A 41 -2.96 -0.28 -19.17
C VAL A 41 -4.47 -0.45 -19.09
N GLN A 42 -4.94 -1.05 -18.00
CA GLN A 42 -6.36 -1.28 -17.75
C GLN A 42 -6.76 -0.61 -16.45
N TRP A 43 -7.90 0.08 -16.45
CA TRP A 43 -8.50 0.60 -15.24
C TRP A 43 -9.34 -0.50 -14.57
N ARG A 44 -9.19 -0.68 -13.26
CA ARG A 44 -10.00 -1.57 -12.43
C ARG A 44 -10.79 -0.76 -11.43
N TRP A 45 -12.09 -1.05 -11.38
CA TRP A 45 -12.97 -0.58 -10.33
C TRP A 45 -12.93 -1.55 -9.14
N LYS A 46 -13.12 -0.99 -7.96
CA LYS A 46 -13.29 -1.76 -6.73
C LYS A 46 -14.54 -2.63 -6.82
N ALA A 47 -14.44 -3.89 -6.41
CA ALA A 47 -15.54 -4.84 -6.40
C ALA A 47 -16.21 -4.93 -5.02
N VAL A 48 -15.43 -4.86 -3.94
CA VAL A 48 -15.90 -4.99 -2.55
C VAL A 48 -15.13 -4.06 -1.61
N ASP A 49 -15.71 -3.72 -0.47
CA ASP A 49 -15.01 -3.01 0.60
C ASP A 49 -13.95 -3.87 1.26
N SER A 50 -12.83 -3.25 1.62
CA SER A 50 -11.75 -3.92 2.34
C SER A 50 -12.17 -4.22 3.78
N PRO A 51 -11.79 -5.37 4.35
CA PRO A 51 -12.16 -5.73 5.71
C PRO A 51 -11.46 -4.84 6.75
N GLY A 52 -12.17 -4.53 7.84
CA GLY A 52 -11.61 -3.83 9.00
C GLY A 52 -10.87 -2.53 8.65
N GLU A 53 -9.62 -2.45 9.06
CA GLU A 53 -8.77 -1.26 8.93
C GLU A 53 -7.84 -1.30 7.71
N CYS A 54 -8.00 -2.28 6.82
CA CYS A 54 -7.19 -2.37 5.61
C CYS A 54 -7.29 -1.08 4.77
N ARG A 55 -6.16 -0.63 4.23
CA ARG A 55 -6.08 0.52 3.32
C ARG A 55 -5.15 0.18 2.14
N SER A 56 -5.39 0.82 1.01
CA SER A 56 -4.55 0.63 -0.17
C SER A 56 -3.15 1.19 0.03
N GLU A 57 -2.18 0.60 -0.67
CA GLU A 57 -0.78 1.02 -0.66
C GLU A 57 -0.65 2.50 -1.05
N LEU A 58 -1.44 2.93 -2.06
CA LEU A 58 -1.47 4.33 -2.47
C LEU A 58 -1.96 5.25 -1.35
N TRP A 59 -2.98 4.84 -0.59
CA TRP A 59 -3.46 5.62 0.56
C TRP A 59 -2.36 5.76 1.61
N PHE A 60 -1.67 4.68 1.97
CA PHE A 60 -0.57 4.72 2.94
C PHE A 60 0.56 5.64 2.49
N LEU A 61 0.99 5.55 1.23
CA LEU A 61 2.06 6.39 0.69
C LEU A 61 1.67 7.88 0.68
N VAL A 62 0.43 8.20 0.30
CA VAL A 62 -0.07 9.58 0.28
C VAL A 62 -0.18 10.14 1.69
N GLU A 63 -0.71 9.37 2.65
CA GLU A 63 -0.85 9.82 4.03
C GLU A 63 0.50 9.94 4.74
N LEU A 64 1.44 9.03 4.48
CA LEU A 64 2.81 9.16 4.94
C LEU A 64 3.45 10.44 4.40
N PHE A 65 3.35 10.69 3.09
CA PHE A 65 3.87 11.90 2.48
C PHE A 65 3.28 13.17 3.10
N LYS A 66 1.95 13.22 3.29
CA LYS A 66 1.29 14.37 3.93
C LYS A 66 1.82 14.61 5.35
N ARG A 67 2.00 13.55 6.15
CA ARG A 67 2.52 13.66 7.53
C ARG A 67 3.96 14.15 7.55
N ILE A 68 4.82 13.62 6.67
CA ILE A 68 6.21 14.06 6.52
C ILE A 68 6.24 15.54 6.12
N ARG A 69 5.50 15.91 5.08
CA ARG A 69 5.44 17.29 4.57
C ARG A 69 4.92 18.28 5.62
N ASN A 70 3.86 17.92 6.33
CA ASN A 70 3.22 18.81 7.31
C ASN A 70 3.99 18.86 8.64
N GLY A 71 4.78 17.82 8.96
CA GLY A 71 5.63 17.73 10.15
C GLY A 71 6.93 18.53 10.06
N GLY A 72 7.12 19.33 9.00
CA GLY A 72 8.30 20.17 8.83
C GLY A 72 9.55 19.44 8.33
N PHE A 73 9.44 18.16 7.96
CA PHE A 73 10.53 17.45 7.30
C PHE A 73 10.69 18.00 5.88
N LYS A 74 11.68 18.88 5.69
CA LYS A 74 12.08 19.33 4.37
C LYS A 74 12.86 18.21 3.71
N MET A 75 12.35 17.71 2.58
CA MET A 75 13.18 16.90 1.69
C MET A 75 14.42 17.73 1.29
N PRO A 76 15.62 17.14 1.32
CA PRO A 76 16.82 17.80 0.83
C PRO A 76 16.72 18.19 -0.65
#